data_AF-A0A9X7ZI91-F1
#
_entry.id   AF-A0A9X7ZI91-F1
#
_cell.length_a   1.000
_cell.length_b   1.000
_cell.length_c   1.000
_cell.angle_alpha   90.00
_cell.angle_beta   90.00
_cell.angle_gamma   90.00
#
_symmetry.space_group_name_H-M   'P 1'
#
loop_
_entity.id
_entity.type
_entity.pdbx_description
1 polymer ?
#
loop_
_entity_poly.entity_id
_entity_poly.type
_entity_poly.pdbx_seq_one_letter_code
_entity_poly.pdbx_strand_id
1 'polypeptide(L)'
;MTTVLAAAVLLGAPTAMADARQDFLDQYHAAGAHQLVPDDQLLYYATKYCHDKADGNGPWWHTNPFNMGYSPTTAAEIADRTLCP
;
A
#
# COMPACT_ATOMS: atom_id res chain seq x y z
N MET A 1 -16.81 -28.69 17.74
CA MET A 1 -15.64 -28.07 17.08
C MET A 1 -15.89 -28.13 15.59
N THR A 2 -16.50 -27.09 15.04
CA THR A 2 -16.84 -26.97 13.62
C THR A 2 -15.65 -26.36 12.90
N THR A 3 -14.91 -27.22 12.21
CA THR A 3 -13.94 -26.86 11.19
C THR A 3 -14.66 -26.14 10.04
N VAL A 4 -14.37 -24.85 9.85
CA VAL A 4 -14.67 -24.17 8.58
C VAL A 4 -13.35 -24.06 7.84
N LEU A 5 -13.17 -24.95 6.86
CA LEU A 5 -12.09 -24.90 5.89
C LEU A 5 -12.30 -23.70 4.95
N ALA A 6 -11.23 -22.92 4.86
CA ALA A 6 -10.76 -22.10 3.76
C ALA A 6 -11.67 -21.99 2.52
N ALA A 7 -12.23 -20.79 2.32
CA ALA A 7 -12.72 -20.34 1.03
C ALA A 7 -12.12 -18.96 0.73
N ALA A 8 -10.93 -18.95 0.15
CA ALA A 8 -10.37 -17.78 -0.56
C ALA A 8 -9.36 -18.24 -1.61
N VAL A 9 -9.80 -19.13 -2.52
CA VAL A 9 -9.16 -19.30 -3.83
C VAL A 9 -9.84 -18.31 -4.77
N LEU A 10 -9.41 -17.05 -4.78
CA LEU A 10 -9.75 -16.10 -5.83
C LEU A 10 -8.51 -15.22 -6.12
N LEU A 11 -7.83 -15.57 -7.21
CA LEU A 11 -7.00 -14.69 -8.05
C LEU A 11 -5.63 -14.24 -7.51
N GLY A 12 -4.68 -15.18 -7.54
CA GLY A 12 -3.38 -14.96 -8.23
C GLY A 12 -2.34 -14.03 -7.61
N ALA A 13 -2.51 -13.52 -6.40
CA ALA A 13 -1.42 -12.95 -5.62
C ALA A 13 -0.92 -14.00 -4.61
N PRO A 14 0.41 -14.15 -4.39
CA PRO A 14 0.92 -14.90 -3.25
C PRO A 14 0.21 -14.43 -1.99
N THR A 15 -0.15 -15.32 -1.06
CA THR A 15 -0.79 -14.95 0.22
C THR A 15 -0.01 -13.85 0.94
N ALA A 16 1.33 -13.87 0.85
CA ALA A 16 2.20 -12.81 1.35
C ALA A 16 1.96 -11.42 0.73
N MET A 17 1.59 -11.35 -0.55
CA MET A 17 1.30 -10.10 -1.26
C MET A 17 -0.11 -9.58 -0.96
N ALA A 18 -1.07 -10.46 -0.69
CA ALA A 18 -2.39 -10.05 -0.21
C ALA A 18 -2.32 -9.48 1.21
N ASP A 19 -1.51 -10.11 2.07
CA ASP A 19 -1.25 -9.65 3.44
C ASP A 19 -0.56 -8.28 3.47
N ALA A 20 0.49 -8.09 2.65
CA ALA A 20 1.21 -6.81 2.55
C ALA A 20 0.35 -5.64 2.05
N ARG A 21 -0.63 -5.90 1.15
CA ARG A 21 -1.59 -4.88 0.69
C ARG A 21 -2.54 -4.44 1.79
N GLN A 22 -3.02 -5.39 2.60
CA GLN A 22 -3.88 -5.08 3.72
C GLN A 22 -3.11 -4.33 4.81
N ASP A 23 -1.88 -4.75 5.12
CA ASP A 23 -1.00 -4.07 6.07
C ASP A 23 -0.69 -2.63 5.65
N PHE A 24 -0.46 -2.39 4.35
CA PHE A 24 -0.33 -1.03 3.81
C PHE A 24 -1.57 -0.17 4.08
N LEU A 25 -2.77 -0.68 3.78
CA LEU A 25 -4.02 0.06 3.99
C LEU A 25 -4.25 0.35 5.48
N ASP A 26 -4.02 -0.64 6.34
CA ASP A 26 -4.20 -0.51 7.78
C ASP A 26 -3.25 0.55 8.37
N GLN A 27 -1.98 0.55 7.98
CA GLN A 27 -1.01 1.55 8.41
C GLN A 27 -1.30 2.94 7.84
N TYR A 28 -1.77 3.03 6.59
CA TYR A 28 -2.15 4.29 5.96
C TYR A 28 -3.35 4.94 6.68
N HIS A 29 -4.34 4.14 7.04
CA HIS A 29 -5.49 4.59 7.82
C HIS A 29 -5.10 4.94 9.26
N ALA A 30 -4.21 4.17 9.89
CA ALA A 30 -3.70 4.45 11.23
C ALA A 30 -2.89 5.76 11.30
N ALA A 31 -2.27 6.19 10.20
CA ALA A 31 -1.57 7.47 10.11
C ALA A 31 -2.52 8.69 10.17
N GLY A 32 -3.84 8.49 10.22
CA GLY A 32 -4.83 9.56 10.32
C GLY A 32 -5.01 10.34 9.02
N ALA A 33 -4.56 9.78 7.89
CA ALA A 33 -4.81 10.35 6.58
C ALA A 33 -6.33 10.31 6.31
N HIS A 34 -6.98 11.48 6.31
CA HIS A 34 -8.38 11.60 5.93
C HIS A 34 -8.54 11.07 4.49
N GLN A 35 -9.29 9.97 4.32
CA GLN A 35 -9.59 9.36 3.03
C GLN A 35 -10.30 10.35 2.11
N LEU A 36 -9.53 11.13 1.34
CA LEU A 36 -10.00 11.81 0.13
C LEU A 36 -9.92 10.89 -1.09
N VAL A 37 -9.23 9.77 -0.94
CA VAL A 37 -8.84 8.84 -1.99
C VAL A 37 -9.30 7.43 -1.60
N PRO A 38 -9.95 6.68 -2.51
CA PRO A 38 -10.37 5.31 -2.23
C PRO A 38 -9.17 4.34 -2.17
N ASP A 39 -9.33 3.23 -1.44
CA ASP A 39 -8.27 2.26 -1.15
C ASP A 39 -7.61 1.67 -2.40
N ASP A 40 -8.36 1.49 -3.48
CA ASP A 40 -7.85 1.02 -4.77
C ASP A 40 -6.84 2.00 -5.37
N GLN A 41 -7.10 3.30 -5.24
CA GLN A 41 -6.20 4.34 -5.69
C GLN A 41 -4.98 4.45 -4.77
N LEU A 42 -5.12 4.25 -3.45
CA LEU A 42 -3.98 4.16 -2.53
C LEU A 42 -3.06 2.99 -2.90
N LEU A 43 -3.62 1.80 -3.15
CA LEU A 43 -2.87 0.62 -3.57
C LEU A 43 -2.20 0.82 -4.93
N TYR A 44 -2.84 1.50 -5.87
CA TYR A 44 -2.24 1.86 -7.15
C TYR A 44 -0.98 2.70 -6.97
N TYR A 45 -1.05 3.75 -6.16
CA TYR A 45 0.11 4.61 -5.94
C TYR A 45 1.22 3.92 -5.15
N ALA A 46 0.88 3.13 -4.14
CA ALA A 46 1.86 2.36 -3.38
C ALA A 46 2.59 1.34 -4.28
N THR A 47 1.86 0.66 -5.16
CA THR A 47 2.45 -0.26 -6.15
C THR A 47 3.33 0.50 -7.14
N LYS A 48 2.88 1.66 -7.63
CA LYS A 48 3.65 2.53 -8.52
C LYS A 48 4.95 2.99 -7.86
N TYR A 49 4.91 3.41 -6.59
CA TYR A 49 6.11 3.75 -5.84
C TYR A 49 7.11 2.60 -5.82
N CYS A 50 6.68 1.37 -5.55
CA CYS A 50 7.58 0.22 -5.52
C CYS A 50 8.27 -0.04 -6.88
N HIS A 51 7.57 0.17 -7.99
CA HIS A 51 8.16 0.14 -9.32
C HIS A 51 9.14 1.30 -9.54
N ASP A 52 8.73 2.53 -9.23
CA ASP A 52 9.57 3.72 -9.39
C ASP A 52 10.83 3.64 -8.50
N LYS A 53 10.75 3.05 -7.31
CA LYS A 53 11.88 2.76 -6.42
C LYS A 53 12.85 1.78 -7.07
N ALA A 54 12.36 0.70 -7.66
CA ALA A 54 13.18 -0.28 -8.38
C ALA A 54 13.90 0.35 -9.60
N ASP A 55 13.27 1.35 -10.22
CA ASP A 55 13.84 2.13 -11.34
C ASP A 55 14.75 3.29 -10.88
N GLY A 56 14.96 3.48 -9.58
CA GLY A 56 15.83 4.54 -9.01
C GLY A 56 15.16 5.90 -8.82
N ASN A 57 13.85 6.00 -9.01
CA ASN A 57 13.05 7.24 -8.90
C ASN A 57 12.39 7.43 -7.52
N GLY A 58 12.62 6.52 -6.56
CA GLY A 58 12.08 6.59 -5.19
C GLY A 58 12.27 7.96 -4.48
N PRO A 59 13.44 8.63 -4.57
CA PRO A 59 13.66 9.93 -3.91
C PRO A 59 12.68 11.05 -4.34
N TRP A 60 12.12 10.98 -5.55
CA TRP A 60 11.13 11.95 -6.02
C TRP A 60 9.82 11.87 -5.21
N TRP A 61 9.44 10.67 -4.77
CA TRP A 61 8.21 10.44 -4.01
C TRP A 61 8.26 11.05 -2.61
N HIS A 62 9.43 11.02 -1.96
CA HIS A 62 9.60 11.61 -0.63
C HIS A 62 9.67 13.14 -0.64
N THR A 63 9.89 13.76 -1.80
CA THR A 63 10.08 15.20 -1.95
C THR A 63 8.85 15.95 -2.48
N ASN A 64 7.79 15.23 -2.86
CA ASN A 64 6.60 15.82 -3.49
C ASN A 64 5.31 15.51 -2.70
N PRO A 65 4.90 16.38 -1.75
CA PRO A 65 3.57 16.30 -1.16
C PRO A 65 2.52 16.78 -2.17
N PHE A 66 1.65 15.89 -2.65
CA PHE A 66 0.62 16.23 -3.66
C PHE A 66 -0.53 17.07 -3.05
N ASN A 67 -0.90 16.83 -1.78
CA ASN A 67 -1.94 17.57 -1.03
C ASN A 67 -2.10 17.10 0.44
N MET A 68 -2.77 17.89 1.29
CA MET A 68 -2.91 17.63 2.74
C MET A 68 -3.68 16.34 3.11
N GLY A 69 -4.52 15.79 2.22
CA GLY A 69 -5.25 14.53 2.47
C GLY A 69 -4.64 13.31 1.79
N TYR A 70 -3.60 13.50 0.96
CA TYR A 70 -2.89 12.43 0.29
C TYR A 70 -1.43 12.85 0.05
N SER A 71 -0.51 12.26 0.80
CA SER A 71 0.92 12.51 0.64
C SER A 71 1.59 11.33 -0.05
N PRO A 72 2.15 11.51 -1.27
CA PRO A 72 3.03 10.53 -1.91
C PRO A 72 4.18 10.12 -1.01
N THR A 73 4.67 11.05 -0.16
CA THR A 73 5.66 10.75 0.87
C THR A 73 5.14 9.73 1.88
N THR A 74 3.92 9.89 2.39
CA THR A 74 3.32 8.93 3.33
C THR A 74 3.04 7.58 2.67
N ALA A 75 2.56 7.57 1.43
CA ALA A 75 2.39 6.34 0.67
C ALA A 75 3.73 5.62 0.47
N ALA A 76 4.80 6.34 0.14
CA ALA A 76 6.15 5.80 -0.02
C ALA A 76 6.72 5.25 1.31
N GLU A 77 6.62 6.00 2.40
CA GLU A 77 7.11 5.60 3.73
C GLU A 77 6.46 4.32 4.25
N ILE A 78 5.16 4.15 4.01
CA ILE A 78 4.42 2.96 4.43
C ILE A 78 4.66 1.81 3.46
N ALA A 79 4.70 2.08 2.15
CA ALA A 79 5.03 1.07 1.14
C ALA A 79 6.43 0.48 1.34
N ASP A 80 7.42 1.28 1.76
CA ASP A 80 8.76 0.81 2.14
C ASP A 80 8.75 -0.19 3.30
N ARG A 81 7.75 -0.15 4.18
CA ARG A 81 7.69 -1.04 5.35
C ARG A 81 6.86 -2.29 5.11
N THR A 82 6.00 -2.24 4.08
CA THR A 82 4.93 -3.21 3.86
C THR A 82 5.07 -3.91 2.52
N LEU A 83 4.97 -3.15 1.42
CA LEU A 83 4.87 -3.66 0.05
C LEU A 83 6.23 -3.89 -0.63
N CYS A 84 7.22 -3.05 -0.35
CA CYS A 84 8.55 -3.13 -0.96
C CYS A 84 9.68 -2.75 0.00
N PRO A 85 9.90 -3.55 1.06
CA PRO A 85 11.06 -3.42 1.95
C PRO A 85 12.40 -3.53 1.21
#